data_AF-E3J2H5-F1
#
_entry.id   AF-E3J2H5-F1
#
_cell.length_a   1.000
_cell.length_b   1.000
_cell.length_c   1.000
_cell.angle_alpha   90.00
_cell.angle_beta   90.00
_cell.angle_gamma   90.00
#
_symmetry.space_group_name_H-M   'P 1'
#
loop_
_entity.id
_entity.type
_entity.pdbx_description
1 polymer ?
#
loop_
_entity_poly.entity_id
_entity_poly.type
_entity_poly.pdbx_seq_one_letter_code
_entity_poly.pdbx_strand_id
1 'polypeptide(L)'
;MLTSPPKRSPVSTPTRALHAGAALLLVAAAPVAVAGLLGQDDYQGVPRSELDYAVRPLDIPPGRMTALGIAALLLMAAITALLLHEARRGTADRRLWQVVCPLVGVGVVFGFGYHVATAGVIGANIGYGLVVFFGVPLVAALILVAAARAWALRAKATRRTL
;
A
#
# COMPACT_ATOMS: atom_id res chain seq x y z
N MET A 1 25.49 12.53 -42.81
CA MET A 1 24.92 13.27 -41.67
C MET A 1 24.61 12.28 -40.55
N LEU A 2 25.51 12.09 -39.58
CA LEU A 2 25.23 11.31 -38.37
C LEU A 2 24.55 12.24 -37.36
N THR A 3 23.26 12.03 -37.08
CA THR A 3 22.57 12.71 -35.99
C THR A 3 23.09 12.14 -34.67
N SER A 4 23.75 12.99 -33.87
CA SER A 4 24.20 12.60 -32.53
C SER A 4 23.00 12.16 -31.69
N PRO A 5 23.10 11.07 -30.91
CA PRO A 5 22.01 10.62 -30.07
C PRO A 5 21.68 11.68 -29.00
N PRO A 6 20.39 11.89 -28.67
CA PRO A 6 19.99 12.88 -27.69
C PRO A 6 20.61 12.56 -26.33
N LYS A 7 21.41 13.51 -25.83
CA LYS A 7 22.07 13.46 -24.52
C LYS A 7 20.99 13.46 -23.43
N ARG A 8 20.68 12.29 -22.86
CA ARG A 8 19.78 12.20 -21.71
C ARG A 8 20.36 13.00 -20.56
N SER A 9 19.76 14.14 -20.25
CA SER A 9 20.06 14.90 -19.04
C SER A 9 19.81 14.02 -17.80
N PRO A 10 20.75 13.93 -16.86
CA PRO A 10 20.54 13.18 -15.63
C PRO A 10 19.34 13.75 -14.88
N VAL A 11 18.35 12.91 -14.58
CA VAL A 11 17.20 13.30 -13.75
C VAL A 11 17.74 13.85 -12.43
N SER A 12 17.42 15.11 -12.14
CA SER A 12 17.90 15.82 -10.96
C SER A 12 17.53 15.08 -9.67
N THR A 13 18.43 15.10 -8.68
CA THR A 13 18.24 14.54 -7.33
C THR A 13 16.87 14.86 -6.69
N PRO A 14 16.32 16.09 -6.77
CA PRO A 14 15.01 16.39 -6.17
C PRO A 14 13.86 15.62 -6.81
N THR A 15 13.91 15.37 -8.13
CA THR A 15 12.88 14.59 -8.82
C THR A 15 12.83 13.15 -8.29
N ARG A 16 13.99 12.52 -8.02
CA ARG A 16 14.02 11.16 -7.46
C ARG A 16 13.46 11.11 -6.05
N ALA A 17 13.79 12.09 -5.22
CA ALA A 17 13.26 12.18 -3.86
C ALA A 17 11.72 12.33 -3.87
N LEU A 18 11.18 13.14 -4.78
CA LEU A 18 9.74 13.29 -4.96
C LEU A 18 9.04 11.96 -5.33
N HIS A 19 9.61 11.21 -6.28
CA HIS A 19 9.04 9.91 -6.69
C HIS A 19 9.09 8.88 -5.56
N ALA A 20 10.19 8.86 -4.78
CA ALA A 20 10.31 7.98 -3.63
C ALA A 20 9.29 8.35 -2.53
N GLY A 21 9.13 9.65 -2.25
CA GLY A 21 8.13 10.15 -1.31
C GLY A 21 6.70 9.82 -1.75
N ALA A 22 6.39 10.01 -3.02
CA ALA A 22 5.08 9.65 -3.59
C ALA A 22 4.81 8.14 -3.49
N ALA A 23 5.80 7.30 -3.80
CA ALA A 23 5.67 5.85 -3.66
C ALA A 23 5.46 5.42 -2.20
N LEU A 24 6.19 6.03 -1.25
CA LEU A 24 6.02 5.77 0.18
C LEU A 24 4.61 6.15 0.64
N LEU A 25 4.14 7.33 0.24
CA LEU A 25 2.81 7.84 0.57
C LEU A 25 1.71 6.95 -0.01
N LEU A 26 1.88 6.45 -1.23
CA LEU A 26 0.95 5.50 -1.85
C LEU A 26 0.84 4.20 -1.04
N VAL A 27 1.97 3.65 -0.58
CA VAL A 27 2.00 2.43 0.24
C VAL A 27 1.36 2.67 1.61
N ALA A 28 1.65 3.82 2.24
CA ALA A 28 1.11 4.18 3.56
C ALA A 28 -0.40 4.48 3.52
N ALA A 29 -0.91 5.01 2.41
CA ALA A 29 -2.34 5.30 2.25
C ALA A 29 -3.18 4.04 2.06
N ALA A 30 -2.62 2.95 1.53
CA ALA A 30 -3.34 1.70 1.27
C ALA A 30 -4.03 1.08 2.50
N PRO A 31 -3.36 0.85 3.65
CA PRO A 31 -4.05 0.29 4.83
C PRO A 31 -5.15 1.21 5.36
N VAL A 32 -4.94 2.54 5.31
CA VAL A 32 -5.91 3.53 5.77
C VAL A 32 -7.15 3.54 4.87
N ALA A 33 -6.95 3.50 3.55
CA ALA A 33 -8.04 3.41 2.58
C ALA A 33 -8.88 2.15 2.82
N VAL A 34 -8.24 0.99 2.94
CA VAL A 34 -8.93 -0.28 3.14
C VAL A 34 -9.68 -0.30 4.48
N ALA A 35 -9.01 0.01 5.60
CA ALA A 35 -9.65 0.01 6.91
C ALA A 35 -10.81 1.01 7.00
N GLY A 36 -10.63 2.23 6.46
CA GLY A 36 -11.66 3.26 6.50
C GLY A 36 -12.87 2.96 5.63
N LEU A 37 -12.66 2.34 4.46
CA LEU A 37 -13.74 2.00 3.53
C LEU A 37 -14.52 0.75 3.97
N LEU A 38 -13.84 -0.25 4.55
CA LEU A 38 -14.50 -1.42 5.12
C LEU A 38 -15.25 -1.06 6.41
N GLY A 39 -14.77 -0.08 7.16
CA GLY A 39 -15.42 0.39 8.38
C GLY A 39 -15.36 -0.64 9.50
N GLN A 40 -16.37 -0.60 10.37
CA GLN A 40 -16.48 -1.48 11.54
C GLN A 40 -17.55 -2.53 11.28
N ASP A 41 -17.23 -3.81 11.50
CA ASP A 41 -18.13 -4.94 11.29
C ASP A 41 -18.43 -5.63 12.64
N ASP A 42 -19.30 -5.01 13.43
CA ASP A 42 -19.74 -5.54 14.72
C ASP A 42 -20.96 -6.46 14.52
N TYR A 43 -21.03 -7.56 15.26
CA TYR A 43 -22.19 -8.45 15.28
C TYR A 43 -23.44 -7.67 15.74
N GLN A 44 -24.51 -7.76 14.96
CA GLN A 44 -25.73 -6.99 15.18
C GLN A 44 -26.64 -7.65 16.21
N GLY A 45 -27.38 -6.84 16.96
CA GLY A 45 -28.38 -7.32 17.92
C GLY A 45 -27.85 -7.62 19.33
N VAL A 46 -26.58 -7.31 19.60
CA VAL A 46 -25.95 -7.43 20.91
C VAL A 46 -25.25 -6.12 21.29
N PRO A 47 -25.30 -5.66 22.55
CA PRO A 47 -24.56 -4.47 22.99
C PRO A 47 -23.05 -4.64 22.78
N ARG A 48 -22.35 -3.56 22.43
CA ARG A 48 -20.88 -3.57 22.25
C ARG A 48 -20.08 -4.05 23.46
N SER A 49 -20.65 -3.93 24.67
CA SER A 49 -20.05 -4.40 25.92
C SER A 49 -19.96 -5.93 26.02
N GLU A 50 -20.76 -6.64 25.23
CA GLU A 50 -20.84 -8.10 25.22
C GLU A 50 -20.11 -8.70 24.00
N LEU A 51 -19.52 -7.86 23.14
CA LEU A 51 -18.74 -8.29 21.98
C LEU A 51 -17.29 -8.56 22.37
N ASP A 52 -16.78 -9.67 21.85
CA ASP A 52 -15.37 -10.03 21.93
C ASP A 52 -14.61 -9.44 20.74
N TYR A 53 -13.44 -8.88 21.02
CA TYR A 53 -12.57 -8.27 20.02
C TYR A 53 -11.17 -8.87 20.14
N ALA A 54 -10.57 -9.24 19.01
CA ALA A 54 -9.15 -9.62 19.00
C ALA A 54 -8.26 -8.39 19.24
N VAL A 55 -8.64 -7.25 18.66
CA VAL A 55 -8.06 -5.93 18.90
C VAL A 55 -9.19 -4.94 19.07
N ARG A 56 -9.18 -4.11 20.13
CA ARG A 56 -10.24 -3.12 20.31
C ARG A 56 -10.18 -2.05 19.20
N PRO A 57 -11.32 -1.73 18.57
CA PRO A 57 -11.38 -0.67 17.57
C PRO A 57 -11.02 0.67 18.20
N LEU A 58 -10.49 1.58 17.38
CA LEU A 58 -10.32 2.96 17.78
C LEU A 58 -11.70 3.61 17.95
N ASP A 59 -11.85 4.42 19.00
CA ASP A 59 -13.11 5.13 19.28
C ASP A 59 -13.26 6.36 18.37
N ILE A 60 -13.39 6.08 17.08
CA ILE A 60 -13.55 7.06 16.02
C ILE A 60 -14.97 6.89 15.46
N PRO A 61 -15.77 7.97 15.38
CA PRO A 61 -17.08 7.92 14.76
C PRO A 61 -17.01 7.30 13.35
N PRO A 62 -17.92 6.37 12.99
CA PRO A 62 -17.86 5.66 11.71
C PRO A 62 -17.71 6.59 10.50
N GLY A 63 -18.45 7.70 10.48
CA GLY A 63 -18.37 8.69 9.40
C GLY A 63 -16.98 9.33 9.23
N ARG A 64 -16.21 9.50 10.32
CA ARG A 64 -14.84 10.04 10.25
C ARG A 64 -13.87 8.99 9.71
N MET A 65 -14.02 7.73 10.13
CA MET A 65 -13.20 6.63 9.62
C MET A 65 -13.42 6.46 8.10
N THR A 66 -14.67 6.50 7.64
CA THR A 66 -15.00 6.45 6.21
C THR A 66 -14.47 7.65 5.45
N ALA A 67 -14.58 8.87 6.00
CA ALA A 67 -14.03 10.06 5.37
C ALA A 67 -12.51 9.96 5.18
N LEU A 68 -11.78 9.44 6.19
CA LEU A 68 -10.35 9.17 6.08
C LEU A 68 -10.06 8.11 5.02
N GLY A 69 -10.86 7.05 4.95
CA GLY A 69 -10.74 6.02 3.92
C GLY A 69 -10.91 6.57 2.50
N ILE A 70 -11.93 7.41 2.29
CA ILE A 70 -12.18 8.09 1.01
C ILE A 70 -11.03 9.05 0.67
N ALA A 71 -10.58 9.87 1.62
CA ALA A 71 -9.47 10.79 1.41
C ALA A 71 -8.18 10.04 1.03
N ALA A 72 -7.89 8.94 1.71
CA ALA A 72 -6.75 8.08 1.40
C ALA A 72 -6.88 7.45 0.00
N LEU A 73 -8.06 6.97 -0.39
CA LEU A 73 -8.30 6.41 -1.71
C LEU A 73 -8.09 7.46 -2.82
N LEU A 74 -8.65 8.67 -2.65
CA LEU A 74 -8.47 9.76 -3.60
C LEU A 74 -6.99 10.16 -3.73
N LEU A 75 -6.28 10.18 -2.59
CA LEU A 75 -4.83 10.43 -2.58
C LEU A 75 -4.06 9.35 -3.34
N MET A 76 -4.38 8.07 -3.13
CA MET A 76 -3.78 6.96 -3.87
C MET A 76 -4.03 7.09 -5.38
N ALA A 77 -5.26 7.44 -5.78
CA ALA A 77 -5.62 7.64 -7.18
C ALA A 77 -4.81 8.80 -7.80
N ALA A 78 -4.72 9.94 -7.09
CA ALA A 78 -3.95 11.10 -7.54
C ALA A 78 -2.45 10.78 -7.70
N ILE A 79 -1.84 10.12 -6.70
CA ILE A 79 -0.42 9.73 -6.76
C ILE A 79 -0.18 8.73 -7.90
N THR A 80 -1.06 7.73 -8.03
CA THR A 80 -0.96 6.73 -9.10
C THR A 80 -1.06 7.39 -10.48
N ALA A 81 -2.01 8.31 -10.67
CA ALA A 81 -2.16 9.06 -11.92
C ALA A 81 -0.92 9.89 -12.23
N LEU A 82 -0.36 10.60 -11.23
CA LEU A 82 0.86 11.39 -11.38
C LEU A 82 2.06 10.51 -11.77
N LEU A 83 2.28 9.41 -11.06
CA LEU A 83 3.39 8.48 -11.35
C LEU A 83 3.23 7.82 -12.73
N LEU A 84 2.01 7.50 -13.15
CA LEU A 84 1.73 6.92 -14.46
C LEU A 84 1.91 7.94 -15.58
N HIS A 85 1.52 9.19 -15.35
CA HIS A 85 1.71 10.30 -16.29
C HIS A 85 3.19 10.58 -16.54
N GLU A 86 3.99 10.65 -15.48
CA GLU A 86 5.45 10.80 -15.58
C GLU A 86 6.10 9.56 -16.23
N ALA A 87 5.62 8.35 -15.95
CA ALA A 87 6.11 7.15 -16.62
C ALA A 87 5.83 7.16 -18.13
N ARG A 88 4.67 7.70 -18.57
CA ARG A 88 4.33 7.86 -19.99
C ARG A 88 5.18 8.94 -20.68
N ARG A 89 5.60 9.98 -19.95
CA ARG A 89 6.51 11.02 -20.43
C ARG A 89 7.98 10.59 -20.46
N GLY A 90 8.29 9.36 -20.01
CA GLY A 90 9.65 8.81 -19.98
C GLY A 90 10.53 9.40 -18.86
N THR A 91 9.94 10.16 -17.94
CA THR A 91 10.63 10.80 -16.81
C THR A 91 10.70 9.90 -15.59
N ALA A 92 9.77 8.93 -15.45
CA ALA A 92 9.74 7.94 -14.37
C ALA A 92 10.05 6.51 -14.84
N ASP A 93 10.80 5.75 -14.04
CA ASP A 93 11.10 4.35 -14.34
C ASP A 93 9.88 3.46 -14.07
N ARG A 94 9.25 2.97 -15.16
CA ARG A 94 8.10 2.05 -15.10
C ARG A 94 8.38 0.78 -14.29
N ARG A 95 9.65 0.40 -14.12
CA ARG A 95 10.06 -0.76 -13.31
C ARG A 95 9.82 -0.55 -11.81
N LEU A 96 9.68 0.69 -11.35
CA LEU A 96 9.34 1.02 -9.96
C LEU A 96 8.03 0.35 -9.51
N TRP A 97 7.06 0.21 -10.42
CA TRP A 97 5.80 -0.48 -10.16
C TRP A 97 5.98 -1.95 -9.74
N GLN A 98 7.08 -2.60 -10.14
CA GLN A 98 7.38 -3.97 -9.70
C GLN A 98 7.71 -4.07 -8.20
N VAL A 99 8.07 -2.96 -7.56
CA VAL A 99 8.34 -2.87 -6.12
C VAL A 99 7.14 -2.27 -5.39
N VAL A 100 6.54 -1.23 -5.96
CA VAL A 100 5.43 -0.51 -5.34
C VAL A 100 4.15 -1.34 -5.29
N CYS A 101 3.79 -2.08 -6.35
CA CYS A 101 2.56 -2.88 -6.35
C CYS A 101 2.53 -3.94 -5.24
N PRO A 102 3.57 -4.78 -5.04
CA PRO A 102 3.59 -5.71 -3.92
C PRO A 102 3.48 -5.02 -2.55
N LEU A 103 4.12 -3.86 -2.37
CA LEU A 103 4.06 -3.11 -1.11
C LEU A 103 2.67 -2.49 -0.86
N VAL A 104 2.00 -2.00 -1.90
CA VAL A 104 0.58 -1.60 -1.80
C VAL A 104 -0.27 -2.81 -1.40
N GLY A 105 0.01 -3.99 -1.97
CA GLY A 105 -0.62 -5.25 -1.56
C GLY A 105 -0.43 -5.58 -0.07
N VAL A 106 0.77 -5.35 0.48
CA VAL A 106 1.04 -5.48 1.92
C VAL A 106 0.15 -4.52 2.72
N GLY A 107 0.05 -3.27 2.28
CA GLY A 107 -0.86 -2.29 2.88
C GLY A 107 -2.33 -2.73 2.86
N VAL A 108 -2.79 -3.32 1.75
CA VAL A 108 -4.15 -3.86 1.64
C VAL A 108 -4.38 -5.00 2.64
N VAL A 109 -3.44 -5.94 2.75
CA VAL A 109 -3.55 -7.06 3.71
C VAL A 109 -3.59 -6.54 5.15
N PHE A 110 -2.78 -5.51 5.48
CA PHE A 110 -2.84 -4.89 6.81
C PHE A 110 -4.16 -4.17 7.08
N GLY A 111 -4.69 -3.39 6.13
CA GLY A 111 -5.96 -2.72 6.31
C GLY A 111 -7.13 -3.70 6.47
N PHE A 112 -7.14 -4.76 5.66
CA PHE A 112 -8.12 -5.85 5.78
C PHE A 112 -7.96 -6.60 7.10
N GLY A 113 -6.73 -6.94 7.48
CA GLY A 113 -6.46 -7.65 8.71
C GLY A 113 -6.82 -6.85 9.95
N TYR A 114 -6.61 -5.52 9.93
CA TYR A 114 -7.08 -4.61 10.98
C TYR A 114 -8.60 -4.67 11.09
N HIS A 115 -9.33 -4.49 9.98
CA HIS A 115 -10.79 -4.56 9.95
C HIS A 115 -11.33 -5.87 10.57
N VAL A 116 -10.75 -7.01 10.17
CA VAL A 116 -11.13 -8.32 10.72
C VAL A 116 -10.75 -8.45 12.20
N ALA A 117 -9.60 -7.94 12.61
CA ALA A 117 -9.15 -7.99 14.00
C ALA A 117 -10.04 -7.15 14.94
N THR A 118 -10.59 -6.04 14.41
CA THR A 118 -11.45 -5.11 15.14
C THR A 118 -12.94 -5.44 15.03
N ALA A 119 -13.33 -6.45 14.25
CA ALA A 119 -14.71 -6.91 14.17
C ALA A 119 -15.16 -7.44 15.54
N GLY A 120 -16.28 -6.91 16.05
CA GLY A 120 -16.89 -7.40 17.28
C GLY A 120 -17.68 -8.66 17.02
N VAL A 121 -17.30 -9.77 17.64
CA VAL A 121 -17.94 -11.08 17.45
C VAL A 121 -18.43 -11.65 18.77
N ILE A 122 -19.28 -12.67 18.71
CA ILE A 122 -19.64 -13.47 19.90
C ILE A 122 -18.68 -14.67 19.92
N GLY A 123 -17.75 -14.69 20.87
CA GLY A 123 -16.76 -15.75 21.00
C GLY A 123 -15.51 -15.57 20.12
N ALA A 124 -14.97 -16.68 19.59
CA ALA A 124 -13.68 -16.66 18.91
C ALA A 124 -13.77 -16.09 17.48
N ASN A 125 -12.94 -15.09 17.19
CA ASN A 125 -12.81 -14.51 15.85
C ASN A 125 -12.00 -15.44 14.91
N ILE A 126 -12.68 -16.41 14.30
CA ILE A 126 -12.09 -17.35 13.33
C ILE A 126 -11.52 -16.60 12.12
N GLY A 127 -12.19 -15.52 11.69
CA GLY A 127 -11.72 -14.66 10.60
C GLY A 127 -10.33 -14.12 10.86
N TYR A 128 -10.06 -13.65 12.07
CA TYR A 128 -8.73 -13.16 12.45
C TYR A 128 -7.69 -14.29 12.44
N GLY A 129 -8.06 -15.49 12.89
CA GLY A 129 -7.20 -16.67 12.77
C GLY A 129 -6.81 -16.98 11.33
N LEU A 130 -7.75 -16.90 10.38
CA LEU A 130 -7.48 -17.09 8.95
C LEU A 130 -6.59 -15.97 8.38
N VAL A 131 -6.83 -14.72 8.77
CA VAL A 131 -5.99 -13.58 8.39
C VAL A 131 -4.56 -13.78 8.86
N VAL A 132 -4.34 -14.25 10.10
CA VAL A 132 -2.99 -14.53 10.59
C VAL A 132 -2.36 -15.69 9.81
N PHE A 133 -3.11 -16.78 9.65
CA PHE A 133 -2.59 -18.00 9.02
C PHE A 133 -2.21 -17.82 7.55
N PHE A 134 -3.02 -17.10 6.76
CA PHE A 134 -2.77 -16.88 5.34
C PHE A 134 -2.15 -15.51 5.03
N GLY A 135 -2.54 -14.48 5.76
CA GLY A 135 -2.09 -13.11 5.53
C GLY A 135 -0.62 -12.89 5.89
N VAL A 136 -0.11 -13.50 6.97
CA VAL A 136 1.31 -13.37 7.34
C VAL A 136 2.23 -13.99 6.28
N PRO A 137 2.02 -15.24 5.82
CA PRO A 137 2.81 -15.79 4.71
C PRO A 137 2.69 -14.97 3.42
N LEU A 138 1.49 -14.45 3.11
CA LEU A 138 1.28 -13.60 1.94
C LEU A 138 2.06 -12.30 2.03
N VAL A 139 2.02 -11.61 3.18
CA VAL A 139 2.79 -10.39 3.43
C VAL A 139 4.29 -10.67 3.31
N ALA A 140 4.77 -11.76 3.89
CA ALA A 140 6.17 -12.17 3.76
C ALA A 140 6.56 -12.39 2.29
N ALA A 141 5.73 -13.10 1.51
CA ALA A 141 5.97 -13.32 0.08
C ALA A 141 6.00 -12.00 -0.70
N LEU A 142 5.06 -11.08 -0.45
CA LEU A 142 5.02 -9.76 -1.11
C LEU A 142 6.25 -8.91 -0.78
N ILE A 143 6.70 -8.91 0.47
CA ILE A 143 7.92 -8.22 0.90
C ILE A 143 9.14 -8.83 0.21
N LEU A 144 9.26 -10.16 0.17
CA LEU A 144 10.37 -10.85 -0.51
C LEU A 144 10.40 -10.51 -2.01
N VAL A 145 9.24 -10.49 -2.67
CA VAL A 145 9.13 -10.08 -4.07
C VAL A 145 9.56 -8.63 -4.24
N ALA A 146 9.07 -7.70 -3.40
CA ALA A 146 9.47 -6.30 -3.46
C ALA A 146 10.98 -6.11 -3.30
N ALA A 147 11.57 -6.80 -2.32
CA ALA A 147 13.01 -6.75 -2.04
C ALA A 147 13.83 -7.33 -3.20
N ALA A 148 13.44 -8.50 -3.73
CA ALA A 148 14.10 -9.13 -4.87
C ALA A 148 14.05 -8.23 -6.12
N ARG A 149 12.90 -7.59 -6.38
CA ARG A 149 12.76 -6.64 -7.50
C ARG A 149 13.61 -5.39 -7.28
N ALA A 150 13.59 -4.80 -6.09
CA ALA A 150 14.42 -3.65 -5.76
C ALA A 150 15.91 -3.96 -5.94
N TRP A 151 16.36 -5.13 -5.49
CA TRP A 151 17.75 -5.57 -5.65
C TRP A 151 18.13 -5.80 -7.11
N ALA A 152 17.28 -6.49 -7.89
CA ALA A 152 17.52 -6.72 -9.31
C ALA A 152 17.62 -5.42 -10.12
N LEU A 153 16.86 -4.40 -9.75
CA LEU A 153 16.91 -3.07 -10.38
C LEU A 153 18.22 -2.34 -10.04
N ARG A 154 18.66 -2.40 -8.77
CA ARG A 154 19.94 -1.83 -8.34
C ARG A 154 21.12 -2.51 -9.05
N ALA A 155 21.13 -3.84 -9.09
CA ALA A 155 22.22 -4.62 -9.72
C ALA A 155 22.35 -4.35 -11.23
N LYS A 156 21.24 -4.09 -11.93
CA LYS A 156 21.25 -3.72 -13.36
C LYS A 156 21.76 -2.29 -13.59
N ALA A 157 21.56 -1.38 -12.64
CA ALA A 157 22.09 -0.03 -12.74
C ALA A 157 23.62 -0.02 -12.60
N THR A 158 24.16 -0.77 -11.65
CA THR A 158 25.62 -0.88 -11.42
C THR A 158 26.37 -1.53 -12.59
N ARG A 159 25.76 -2.50 -13.28
CA ARG A 159 26.38 -3.15 -14.46
C ARG A 159 26.39 -2.29 -15.72
N ARG A 160 25.65 -1.18 -15.78
CA ARG A 160 25.65 -0.27 -16.94
C ARG A 160 26.67 0.87 -16.81
N THR A 161 27.30 1.00 -15.65
CA THR A 161 28.29 2.04 -15.35
C THR A 161 29.73 1.53 -15.36
N LEU A 162 29.91 0.21 -15.48
CA LEU A 162 31.19 -0.46 -15.74
C LEU A 162 31.26 -0.77 -17.24
#